data_AF-A0A1I7GBB3-F1
#
_entry.id   AF-A0A1I7GBB3-F1
#
_cell.length_a   1.000
_cell.length_b   1.000
_cell.length_c   1.000
_cell.angle_alpha   90.00
_cell.angle_beta   90.00
_cell.angle_gamma   90.00
#
_symmetry.space_group_name_H-M   'P 1'
#
loop_
_entity.id
_entity.type
_entity.pdbx_description
1 polymer ?
#
loop_
_entity_poly.entity_id
_entity_poly.type
_entity_poly.pdbx_seq_one_letter_code
_entity_poly.pdbx_strand_id
1 'polypeptide(L)'
;MLQILVRTLILLSMLSSAKAFAESPDYPLGPGDILRIQVFQNPDLTTETRVSESGSITFPLVGALEVGGLSVASAENKLAAALKKGGFIKQPQVTIVLLQMRGNQVSVLGQVNRPGRFPLETLSRVSDMLAAAGGTTALGDDYAIVTGTRNGQVFRKVIDIPALYLDERSEEDIILAGGDTIYVHRAPVFYIYGEAQRPGAYRIERGMTVMQALAQGGGPTPRGSEWWLRLDRRNADGVVERLSPKMTDAVQPNDIIYVRESIF
;
A
#
# COMPACT_ATOMS: atom_id res chain seq x y z
N MET A 1 -59.24 6.76 40.59
CA MET A 1 -58.59 5.73 39.76
C MET A 1 -58.02 6.44 38.54
N LEU A 2 -56.72 6.28 38.28
CA LEU A 2 -55.99 6.76 37.08
C LEU A 2 -55.50 8.24 37.04
N GLN A 3 -54.56 8.68 37.90
CA GLN A 3 -53.68 9.85 37.58
C GLN A 3 -52.32 9.91 38.34
N ILE A 4 -51.88 8.89 39.10
CA ILE A 4 -50.66 9.00 39.94
C ILE A 4 -49.46 8.16 39.41
N LEU A 5 -49.59 7.42 38.30
CA LEU A 5 -48.56 6.43 37.91
C LEU A 5 -47.61 6.81 36.77
N VAL A 6 -47.51 8.09 36.35
CA VAL A 6 -46.74 8.47 35.13
C VAL A 6 -45.71 9.58 35.36
N ARG A 7 -45.36 9.93 36.61
CA ARG A 7 -44.36 11.00 36.86
C ARG A 7 -43.10 10.59 37.63
N THR A 8 -42.86 9.29 37.78
CA THR A 8 -41.64 8.78 38.44
C THR A 8 -40.97 7.69 37.61
N LEU A 9 -40.81 7.93 36.31
CA LEU A 9 -40.04 7.06 35.42
C LEU A 9 -39.26 7.85 34.35
N ILE A 10 -38.74 9.03 34.72
CA ILE A 10 -37.76 9.79 33.91
C ILE A 10 -36.65 10.27 34.84
N LEU A 11 -36.09 9.35 35.62
CA LEU A 11 -34.89 9.63 36.42
C LEU A 11 -34.01 8.37 36.55
N LEU A 12 -33.86 7.59 35.47
CA LEU A 12 -32.88 6.50 35.43
C LEU A 12 -32.53 6.03 34.01
N SER A 13 -32.06 6.94 33.14
CA SER A 13 -31.42 6.52 31.87
C SER A 13 -30.25 7.41 31.42
N MET A 14 -29.74 8.29 32.29
CA MET A 14 -28.54 9.09 32.04
C MET A 14 -27.33 8.50 32.78
N LEU A 15 -27.00 7.23 32.50
CA LEU A 15 -25.68 6.69 32.84
C LEU A 15 -25.09 5.96 31.65
N SER A 16 -23.84 6.32 31.37
CA SER A 16 -22.88 5.66 30.48
C SER A 16 -23.12 5.76 28.97
N SER A 17 -22.79 6.94 28.43
CA SER A 17 -21.91 6.95 27.26
C SER A 17 -20.54 7.42 27.72
N ALA A 18 -19.81 6.55 28.42
CA ALA A 18 -18.37 6.65 28.44
C ALA A 18 -17.95 6.42 26.98
N LYS A 19 -17.62 7.51 26.27
CA LYS A 19 -16.83 7.41 25.06
C LYS A 19 -15.58 6.63 25.48
N ALA A 20 -15.49 5.37 25.07
CA ALA A 20 -14.21 4.68 25.06
C ALA A 20 -13.31 5.58 24.22
N PHE A 21 -12.37 6.27 24.86
CA PHE A 21 -11.20 6.75 24.16
C PHE A 21 -10.61 5.50 23.53
N ALA A 22 -10.73 5.40 22.21
CA ALA A 22 -10.03 4.37 21.47
C ALA A 22 -8.56 4.61 21.76
N GLU A 23 -8.01 3.79 22.66
CA GLU A 23 -6.59 3.72 22.95
C GLU A 23 -5.94 3.49 21.59
N SER A 24 -5.18 4.49 21.13
CA SER A 24 -4.46 4.36 19.87
C SER A 24 -3.64 3.07 19.95
N PRO A 25 -3.71 2.18 18.95
CA PRO A 25 -2.96 0.93 19.02
C PRO A 25 -1.49 1.27 19.29
N ASP A 26 -0.98 0.84 20.45
CA ASP A 26 0.41 1.08 20.82
C ASP A 26 1.31 0.53 19.72
N TYR A 27 2.30 1.31 19.32
CA TYR A 27 3.25 0.93 18.29
C TYR A 27 3.90 -0.43 18.64
N PRO A 28 3.71 -1.47 17.80
CA PRO A 28 4.38 -2.74 18.02
C PRO A 28 5.83 -2.63 17.56
N LEU A 29 6.77 -3.02 18.43
CA LEU A 29 8.20 -3.03 18.11
C LEU A 29 8.47 -3.95 16.92
N GLY A 30 9.11 -3.41 15.89
CA GLY A 30 9.39 -4.10 14.64
C GLY A 30 10.89 -4.32 14.40
N PRO A 31 11.26 -5.29 13.56
CA PRO A 31 12.64 -5.46 13.10
C PRO A 31 13.24 -4.16 12.58
N GLY A 32 14.48 -3.86 13.00
CA GLY A 32 15.18 -2.64 12.58
C GLY A 32 15.01 -1.44 13.51
N ASP A 33 14.03 -1.46 14.42
CA ASP A 33 13.82 -0.37 15.38
C ASP A 33 15.04 -0.17 16.27
N ILE A 34 15.33 1.09 16.60
CA ILE A 34 16.42 1.46 17.50
C ILE A 34 15.82 1.91 18.82
N LEU A 35 16.21 1.23 19.89
CA LEU A 35 15.70 1.41 21.23
C LEU A 35 16.82 1.91 22.15
N ARG A 36 16.49 2.84 23.04
CA ARG A 36 17.30 3.18 24.20
C ARG A 36 16.63 2.62 25.43
N ILE A 37 17.35 1.79 26.17
CA ILE A 37 16.85 1.09 27.34
C ILE A 37 17.57 1.65 28.57
N GLN A 38 16.80 2.05 29.56
CA GLN A 38 17.29 2.57 30.83
C GLN A 38 16.74 1.73 31.97
N VAL A 39 17.56 1.53 33.00
CA VAL A 39 17.16 0.87 34.23
C VAL A 39 17.39 1.84 35.37
N PHE A 40 16.33 2.18 36.10
CA PHE A 40 16.40 3.15 37.20
C PHE A 40 17.45 2.73 38.24
N GLN A 41 18.25 3.69 38.72
CA GLN A 41 19.38 3.46 39.64
C GLN A 41 20.48 2.50 39.14
N ASN A 42 20.46 2.12 37.86
CA ASN A 42 21.45 1.25 37.24
C ASN A 42 21.93 1.83 35.90
N PRO A 43 22.60 3.01 35.90
CA PRO A 43 23.02 3.67 34.66
C PRO A 43 23.98 2.82 33.80
N ASP A 44 24.78 1.95 34.42
CA ASP A 44 25.72 1.05 33.74
C ASP A 44 25.04 0.01 32.83
N LEU A 45 23.73 -0.23 33.01
CA LEU A 45 22.93 -1.11 32.16
C LEU A 45 22.26 -0.37 31.00
N THR A 46 22.43 0.96 30.91
CA THR A 46 21.84 1.76 29.84
C THR A 46 22.43 1.32 28.51
N THR A 47 21.56 0.92 27.59
CA THR A 47 21.97 0.38 26.28
C THR A 47 21.16 0.99 25.17
N GLU A 48 21.81 1.33 24.06
CA GLU A 48 21.15 1.57 22.78
C GLU A 48 21.31 0.32 21.92
N THR A 49 20.20 -0.26 21.49
CA THR A 49 20.18 -1.55 20.79
C THR A 49 19.19 -1.53 19.64
N ARG A 50 19.42 -2.40 18.66
CA ARG A 50 18.55 -2.58 17.49
C ARG A 50 17.74 -3.85 17.65
N VAL A 51 16.46 -3.81 17.33
CA VAL A 51 15.62 -5.01 17.19
C VAL A 51 16.11 -5.78 15.96
N SER A 52 16.54 -7.02 16.17
CA SER A 52 17.06 -7.89 15.12
C SER A 52 15.95 -8.31 14.14
N GLU A 53 16.35 -8.89 13.01
CA GLU A 53 15.40 -9.46 12.04
C GLU A 53 14.55 -10.60 12.63
N SER A 54 15.02 -11.24 13.71
CA SER A 54 14.24 -12.26 14.42
C SER A 54 13.25 -11.68 15.43
N GLY A 55 13.25 -10.36 15.65
CA GLY A 55 12.44 -9.71 16.68
C GLY A 55 13.09 -9.63 18.07
N SER A 56 14.37 -9.98 18.21
CA SER A 56 15.07 -9.97 19.49
C SER A 56 15.98 -8.75 19.67
N ILE A 57 16.20 -8.35 20.92
CA ILE A 57 17.26 -7.43 21.33
C ILE A 57 18.29 -8.15 22.19
N THR A 58 19.52 -7.66 22.20
CA THR A 58 20.52 -8.10 23.20
C THR A 58 20.60 -7.07 24.32
N PHE A 59 20.50 -7.54 25.56
CA PHE A 59 20.59 -6.70 26.76
C PHE A 59 21.61 -7.30 27.76
N PRO A 60 22.42 -6.48 28.46
CA PRO A 60 23.39 -6.97 29.44
C PRO A 60 22.75 -7.86 30.51
N LEU A 61 23.47 -8.91 30.93
CA LEU A 61 23.06 -9.93 31.93
C LEU A 61 21.91 -10.85 31.48
N VAL A 62 20.95 -10.34 30.71
CA VAL A 62 19.79 -11.09 30.20
C VAL A 62 20.13 -11.84 28.91
N GLY A 63 21.00 -11.29 28.06
CA GLY A 63 21.30 -11.82 26.74
C GLY A 63 20.21 -11.46 25.72
N ALA A 64 19.84 -12.41 24.86
CA ALA A 64 18.80 -12.20 23.84
C ALA A 64 17.40 -12.21 24.47
N LEU A 65 16.61 -11.18 24.17
CA LEU A 65 15.22 -11.04 24.62
C LEU A 65 14.31 -10.75 23.42
N GLU A 66 13.32 -11.60 23.20
CA GLU A 66 12.29 -11.40 22.17
C GLU A 66 11.37 -10.22 22.53
N VAL A 67 11.33 -9.20 21.68
CA VAL A 67 10.50 -8.00 21.86
C VAL A 67 9.64 -7.65 20.64
N GLY A 68 9.88 -8.31 19.50
CA GLY A 68 9.15 -8.11 18.26
C GLY A 68 7.65 -8.36 18.44
N GLY A 69 6.84 -7.44 17.91
CA GLY A 69 5.39 -7.46 18.02
C GLY A 69 4.82 -7.03 19.38
N LEU A 70 5.66 -6.79 20.39
CA LEU A 70 5.22 -6.27 21.68
C LEU A 70 5.07 -4.75 21.63
N SER A 71 4.14 -4.21 22.41
CA SER A 71 4.17 -2.78 22.74
C SER A 71 5.40 -2.46 23.60
N VAL A 72 5.80 -1.19 23.61
CA VAL A 72 6.91 -0.70 24.44
C VAL A 72 6.71 -1.09 25.91
N ALA A 73 5.53 -0.84 26.46
CA ALA A 73 5.19 -1.20 27.84
C ALA A 73 5.27 -2.71 28.11
N SER A 74 4.83 -3.53 27.14
CA SER A 74 4.94 -4.99 27.26
C SER A 74 6.40 -5.46 27.23
N ALA A 75 7.24 -4.83 26.40
CA ALA A 75 8.67 -5.11 26.34
C ALA A 75 9.41 -4.67 27.61
N GLU A 76 9.05 -3.52 28.19
CA GLU A 76 9.56 -3.05 29.49
C GLU A 76 9.28 -4.06 30.61
N ASN A 77 8.01 -4.48 30.72
CA ASN A 77 7.57 -5.46 31.70
C ASN A 77 8.30 -6.80 31.53
N LYS A 78 8.48 -7.25 30.27
CA LYS A 78 9.17 -8.50 29.95
C LYS A 78 10.64 -8.44 30.33
N LEU A 79 11.33 -7.33 30.04
CA LEU A 79 12.74 -7.14 30.42
C LEU A 79 12.91 -7.03 31.94
N ALA A 80 12.04 -6.29 32.62
CA ALA A 80 12.02 -6.20 34.08
C ALA A 80 11.85 -7.58 34.73
N ALA A 81 10.94 -8.41 34.21
CA ALA A 81 10.75 -9.78 34.67
C ALA A 81 12.00 -10.65 34.44
N ALA A 82 12.67 -10.51 33.30
CA ALA A 82 13.90 -11.24 33.00
C ALA A 82 15.05 -10.87 33.94
N LEU A 83 15.24 -9.57 34.21
CA LEU A 83 16.25 -9.06 35.16
C LEU A 83 16.01 -9.57 36.58
N LYS A 84 14.76 -9.58 37.02
CA LYS A 84 14.36 -10.09 38.34
C LYS A 84 14.57 -11.59 38.45
N LYS A 85 14.14 -12.36 37.42
CA LYS A 85 14.26 -13.82 37.39
C LYS A 85 15.73 -14.29 37.40
N GLY A 86 16.62 -13.57 36.71
CA GLY A 86 18.05 -13.83 36.73
C GLY A 86 18.75 -13.48 38.04
N GLY A 87 18.05 -12.86 39.00
CA GLY A 87 18.63 -12.46 40.28
C GLY A 87 19.55 -11.24 40.18
N PHE A 88 19.55 -10.53 39.05
CA PHE A 88 20.43 -9.39 38.80
C PHE A 88 19.96 -8.12 39.53
N ILE A 89 18.64 -7.90 39.57
CA ILE A 89 18.03 -6.73 40.20
C ILE A 89 16.76 -7.15 40.92
N LYS A 90 16.60 -6.76 42.19
CA LYS A 90 15.43 -7.14 43.01
C LYS A 90 14.13 -6.48 42.55
N GLN A 91 14.19 -5.18 42.24
CA GLN A 91 13.04 -4.35 41.84
C GLN A 91 13.42 -3.51 40.61
N PRO A 92 13.57 -4.12 39.42
CA PRO A 92 13.93 -3.40 38.22
C PRO A 92 12.78 -2.50 37.76
N GLN A 93 13.08 -1.22 37.52
CA GLN A 93 12.22 -0.31 36.78
C GLN A 93 12.90 -0.01 35.45
N VAL A 94 12.28 -0.44 34.36
CA VAL A 94 12.82 -0.35 33.01
C VAL A 94 12.04 0.70 32.24
N THR A 95 12.75 1.53 31.50
CA THR A 95 12.18 2.48 30.53
C THR A 95 12.79 2.21 29.16
N ILE A 96 11.95 2.02 28.15
CA ILE A 96 12.36 1.83 26.76
C ILE A 96 11.90 3.04 25.96
N VAL A 97 12.85 3.74 25.33
CA VAL A 97 12.59 4.86 24.44
C VAL A 97 12.87 4.42 23.01
N LEU A 98 11.89 4.59 22.13
CA LEU A 98 12.04 4.32 20.71
C LEU A 98 12.74 5.51 20.03
N LEU A 99 14.02 5.33 19.69
CA LEU A 99 14.83 6.37 19.05
C LEU A 99 14.54 6.46 17.54
N GLN A 100 14.34 5.32 16.88
CA GLN A 100 14.01 5.26 15.45
C GLN A 100 13.02 4.14 15.16
N MET A 101 11.91 4.50 14.50
CA MET A 101 10.91 3.58 13.96
C MET A 101 11.32 3.19 12.53
N ARG A 102 11.92 2.01 12.36
CA ARG A 102 12.34 1.49 11.05
C ARG A 102 11.54 0.26 10.62
N GLY A 103 10.99 -0.49 11.56
CA GLY A 103 10.25 -1.72 11.27
C GLY A 103 8.85 -1.49 10.72
N ASN A 104 8.24 -0.34 11.00
CA ASN A 104 6.87 -0.03 10.59
C ASN A 104 6.82 0.94 9.41
N GLN A 105 7.29 0.49 8.26
CA GLN A 105 7.29 1.28 7.02
C GLN A 105 6.72 0.46 5.87
N VAL A 106 6.12 1.14 4.90
CA VAL A 106 5.71 0.57 3.62
C VAL A 106 6.55 1.14 2.49
N SER A 107 6.87 0.31 1.52
CA SER A 107 7.50 0.76 0.28
C SER A 107 6.42 1.09 -0.75
N VAL A 108 6.39 2.32 -1.24
CA VAL A 108 5.53 2.73 -2.37
C VAL A 108 6.43 3.00 -3.56
N LEU A 109 6.33 2.17 -4.59
CA LEU A 109 7.30 2.09 -5.69
C LEU A 109 6.61 2.10 -7.06
N GLY A 110 7.42 2.29 -8.11
CA GLY A 110 6.95 2.28 -9.49
C GLY A 110 6.48 3.66 -9.96
N GLN A 111 5.41 3.71 -10.76
CA GLN A 111 4.89 4.93 -11.37
C GLN A 111 4.00 5.74 -10.43
N VAL A 112 4.61 6.23 -9.35
CA VAL A 112 4.02 7.20 -8.40
C VAL A 112 4.85 8.49 -8.40
N ASN A 113 4.26 9.60 -7.95
CA ASN A 113 4.94 10.91 -7.99
C ASN A 113 6.14 10.99 -7.04
N ARG A 114 6.08 10.32 -5.88
CA ARG A 114 7.17 10.23 -4.90
C ARG A 114 7.40 8.77 -4.50
N PRO A 115 8.19 7.99 -5.25
CA PRO A 115 8.52 6.63 -4.86
C PRO A 115 9.48 6.64 -3.65
N GLY A 116 9.28 5.73 -2.71
CA GLY A 116 10.10 5.66 -1.51
C GLY A 116 9.52 4.80 -0.41
N ARG A 117 10.16 4.85 0.77
CA ARG A 117 9.64 4.26 2.00
C ARG A 117 8.87 5.30 2.80
N PHE A 118 7.69 4.93 3.25
CA PHE A 118 6.78 5.78 4.01
C PHE A 118 6.56 5.14 5.39
N PRO A 119 6.63 5.92 6.47
CA PRO A 119 6.24 5.42 7.79
C PRO A 119 4.75 5.06 7.77
N LEU A 120 4.40 3.95 8.41
CA LEU A 120 3.00 3.64 8.68
C LEU A 120 2.57 4.35 9.96
N GLU A 121 1.59 5.24 9.82
CA GLU A 121 0.79 5.71 10.94
C GLU A 121 -0.30 4.68 11.25
N THR A 122 -0.85 4.70 12.47
CA THR A 122 -1.80 3.67 12.93
C THR A 122 -2.99 3.50 11.99
N LEU A 123 -3.28 2.25 11.59
CA LEU A 123 -4.36 1.83 10.67
C LEU A 123 -4.30 2.41 9.24
N SER A 124 -3.12 2.75 8.73
CA SER A 124 -2.94 3.22 7.35
C SER A 124 -3.37 2.19 6.29
N ARG A 125 -4.07 2.66 5.26
CA ARG A 125 -4.54 1.88 4.12
C ARG A 125 -3.74 2.14 2.85
N VAL A 126 -4.07 1.40 1.79
CA VAL A 126 -3.44 1.56 0.46
C VAL A 126 -3.68 2.95 -0.10
N SER A 127 -4.92 3.45 0.00
CA SER A 127 -5.29 4.80 -0.41
C SER A 127 -4.44 5.87 0.29
N ASP A 128 -4.29 5.77 1.62
CA ASP A 128 -3.47 6.69 2.42
C ASP A 128 -2.01 6.73 1.93
N MET A 129 -1.43 5.57 1.67
CA MET A 129 -0.03 5.47 1.25
C MET A 129 0.20 5.90 -0.20
N LEU A 130 -0.76 5.66 -1.10
CA LEU A 130 -0.73 6.22 -2.45
C LEU A 130 -0.85 7.75 -2.41
N ALA A 131 -1.71 8.30 -1.56
CA ALA A 131 -1.83 9.74 -1.35
C ALA A 131 -0.55 10.34 -0.74
N ALA A 132 0.05 9.67 0.24
CA ALA A 132 1.33 10.07 0.82
C ALA A 132 2.48 10.06 -0.21
N ALA A 133 2.43 9.17 -1.20
CA ALA A 133 3.33 9.16 -2.36
C ALA A 133 2.97 10.19 -3.44
N GLY A 134 1.92 11.00 -3.23
CA GLY A 134 1.46 12.03 -4.17
C GLY A 134 0.64 11.48 -5.33
N GLY A 135 0.05 10.30 -5.22
CA GLY A 135 -0.72 9.65 -6.28
C GLY A 135 0.14 9.03 -7.39
N THR A 136 -0.53 8.44 -8.38
CA THR A 136 0.13 7.86 -9.57
C THR A 136 0.60 8.95 -10.54
N THR A 137 1.62 8.65 -11.34
CA THR A 137 2.02 9.54 -12.44
C THR A 137 1.10 9.35 -13.65
N ALA A 138 1.17 10.27 -14.61
CA ALA A 138 0.45 10.15 -15.89
C ALA A 138 0.86 8.89 -16.70
N LEU A 139 1.99 8.26 -16.37
CA LEU A 139 2.46 7.02 -16.99
C LEU A 139 2.15 5.78 -16.15
N GLY A 140 1.55 5.92 -14.97
CA GLY A 140 1.26 4.82 -14.05
C GLY A 140 -0.03 4.10 -14.37
N ASP A 141 0.00 2.77 -14.28
CA ASP A 141 -1.15 1.90 -14.52
C ASP A 141 -2.29 2.20 -13.53
N ASP A 142 -3.52 1.86 -13.92
CA ASP A 142 -4.71 2.00 -13.08
C ASP A 142 -4.74 0.98 -11.93
N TYR A 143 -3.82 0.01 -11.97
CA TYR A 143 -3.71 -1.05 -10.98
C TYR A 143 -2.42 -0.94 -10.15
N ALA A 144 -2.57 -1.10 -8.85
CA ALA A 144 -1.46 -1.32 -7.92
C ALA A 144 -1.37 -2.80 -7.56
N ILE A 145 -0.14 -3.28 -7.36
CA ILE A 145 0.10 -4.59 -6.75
C ILE A 145 0.60 -4.35 -5.34
N VAL A 146 -0.10 -4.91 -4.36
CA VAL A 146 0.34 -4.94 -2.97
C VAL A 146 0.89 -6.32 -2.65
N THR A 147 2.11 -6.36 -2.15
CA THR A 147 2.75 -7.58 -1.65
C THR A 147 3.23 -7.38 -0.22
N GLY A 148 3.32 -8.47 0.51
CA GLY A 148 3.90 -8.48 1.84
C GLY A 148 3.75 -9.84 2.49
N THR A 149 3.86 -9.87 3.82
CA THR A 149 3.78 -11.12 4.59
C THR A 149 2.63 -11.04 5.59
N ARG A 150 1.82 -12.09 5.66
CA ARG A 150 0.76 -12.27 6.67
C ARG A 150 0.90 -13.68 7.24
N ASN A 151 0.99 -13.82 8.56
CA ASN A 151 1.16 -15.12 9.23
C ASN A 151 2.30 -15.99 8.65
N GLY A 152 3.41 -15.37 8.25
CA GLY A 152 4.55 -16.05 7.64
C GLY A 152 4.38 -16.47 6.17
N GLN A 153 3.21 -16.21 5.56
CA GLN A 153 2.95 -16.48 4.16
C GLN A 153 3.01 -15.19 3.34
N VAL A 154 3.59 -15.28 2.15
CA VAL A 154 3.57 -14.17 1.19
C VAL A 154 2.15 -13.99 0.69
N PHE A 155 1.66 -12.75 0.73
CA PHE A 155 0.40 -12.37 0.08
C PHE A 155 0.67 -11.44 -1.10
N ARG A 156 -0.22 -11.51 -2.10
CA ARG A 156 -0.24 -10.61 -3.25
C ARG A 156 -1.69 -10.25 -3.56
N LYS A 157 -2.00 -8.96 -3.60
CA LYS A 157 -3.32 -8.44 -4.00
C LYS A 157 -3.14 -7.44 -5.15
N VAL A 158 -3.96 -7.55 -6.17
CA VAL A 158 -4.09 -6.53 -7.22
C VAL A 158 -5.24 -5.62 -6.81
N ILE A 159 -5.04 -4.31 -6.92
CA ILE A 159 -5.97 -3.29 -6.45
C ILE A 159 -6.28 -2.34 -7.62
N ASP A 160 -7.56 -2.13 -7.87
CA ASP A 160 -8.05 -1.10 -8.80
C ASP A 160 -7.99 0.28 -8.11
N ILE A 161 -7.04 1.12 -8.53
CA ILE A 161 -6.74 2.39 -7.85
C ILE A 161 -7.94 3.35 -7.93
N PRO A 162 -8.57 3.61 -9.10
CA PRO A 162 -9.79 4.40 -9.16
C PRO A 162 -10.91 3.93 -8.22
N ALA A 163 -11.10 2.62 -8.08
CA ALA A 163 -12.16 2.06 -7.24
C ALA A 163 -11.98 2.40 -5.74
N LEU A 164 -10.75 2.64 -5.28
CA LEU A 164 -10.48 3.07 -3.89
C LEU A 164 -11.12 4.42 -3.53
N TYR A 165 -11.34 5.29 -4.52
CA TYR A 165 -11.83 6.66 -4.29
C TYR A 165 -13.28 6.86 -4.74
N LEU A 166 -13.77 6.01 -5.64
CA LEU A 166 -15.14 6.09 -6.15
C LEU A 166 -16.15 5.36 -5.26
N ASP A 167 -15.70 4.31 -4.55
CA ASP A 167 -16.56 3.48 -3.70
C ASP A 167 -16.27 3.73 -2.21
N GLU A 168 -17.24 4.31 -1.47
CA GLU A 168 -17.09 4.70 -0.06
C GLU A 168 -16.72 3.53 0.90
N ARG A 169 -16.87 2.29 0.45
CA ARG A 169 -16.55 1.06 1.22
C ARG A 169 -15.85 0.02 0.35
N SER A 170 -14.81 0.42 -0.36
CA SER A 170 -14.01 -0.53 -1.13
C SER A 170 -13.34 -1.54 -0.18
N GLU A 171 -13.76 -2.81 -0.25
CA GLU A 171 -13.04 -3.94 0.38
C GLU A 171 -11.64 -4.15 -0.23
N GLU A 172 -11.33 -3.43 -1.32
CA GLU A 172 -10.01 -3.38 -1.91
C GLU A 172 -9.03 -2.50 -1.13
N ASP A 173 -9.52 -1.50 -0.38
CA ASP A 173 -8.67 -0.59 0.39
C ASP A 173 -8.18 -1.22 1.69
N ILE A 174 -7.28 -2.18 1.57
CA ILE A 174 -6.79 -2.98 2.69
C ILE A 174 -5.90 -2.18 3.64
N ILE A 175 -5.93 -2.55 4.91
CA ILE A 175 -4.98 -2.06 5.91
C ILE A 175 -3.60 -2.69 5.64
N LEU A 176 -2.58 -1.85 5.65
CA LEU A 176 -1.20 -2.24 5.43
C LEU A 176 -0.51 -2.64 6.73
N ALA A 177 0.52 -3.47 6.60
CA ALA A 177 1.42 -3.82 7.68
C ALA A 177 2.85 -3.41 7.35
N GLY A 178 3.68 -3.25 8.39
CA GLY A 178 5.10 -2.97 8.22
C GLY A 178 5.76 -4.00 7.31
N GLY A 179 6.54 -3.51 6.35
CA GLY A 179 7.22 -4.32 5.34
C GLY A 179 6.43 -4.54 4.05
N ASP A 180 5.15 -4.15 3.96
CA ASP A 180 4.42 -4.25 2.70
C ASP A 180 5.04 -3.37 1.60
N THR A 181 4.80 -3.77 0.36
CA THR A 181 5.18 -3.04 -0.84
C THR A 181 3.96 -2.80 -1.71
N ILE A 182 3.70 -1.53 -2.02
CA ILE A 182 2.76 -1.10 -3.04
C ILE A 182 3.57 -0.77 -4.29
N TYR A 183 3.27 -1.43 -5.40
CA TYR A 183 3.97 -1.23 -6.66
C TYR A 183 2.99 -0.88 -7.78
N VAL A 184 3.18 0.29 -8.40
CA VAL A 184 2.39 0.73 -9.56
C VAL A 184 3.19 0.52 -10.83
N HIS A 185 2.70 -0.31 -11.74
CA HIS A 185 3.37 -0.56 -13.02
C HIS A 185 3.30 0.67 -13.93
N ARG A 186 4.09 0.65 -15.01
CA ARG A 186 3.83 1.53 -16.14
C ARG A 186 2.54 1.09 -16.81
N ALA A 187 1.69 2.06 -17.14
CA ALA A 187 0.47 1.81 -17.89
C ALA A 187 0.80 1.08 -19.20
N PRO A 188 -0.02 0.11 -19.61
CA PRO A 188 0.19 -0.60 -20.86
C PRO A 188 0.13 0.38 -22.03
N VAL A 189 0.90 0.10 -23.08
CA VAL A 189 0.98 0.95 -24.27
C VAL A 189 0.56 0.19 -25.52
N PHE A 190 0.09 0.93 -26.51
CA PHE A 190 -0.09 0.48 -27.89
C PHE A 190 0.66 1.43 -28.83
N TYR A 191 0.81 1.04 -30.08
CA TYR A 191 1.61 1.78 -31.06
C TYR A 191 0.77 2.14 -32.28
N ILE A 192 0.92 3.38 -32.75
CA ILE A 192 0.38 3.83 -34.05
C ILE A 192 1.55 4.16 -34.96
N TYR A 193 1.54 3.67 -36.20
CA TYR A 193 2.53 4.05 -37.22
C TYR A 193 1.93 4.05 -38.63
N GLY A 194 2.67 4.59 -39.60
CA GLY A 194 2.20 4.80 -40.97
C GLY A 194 1.62 6.19 -41.18
N GLU A 195 0.58 6.30 -41.99
CA GLU A 195 -0.09 7.55 -42.38
C GLU A 195 -1.04 8.07 -41.28
N ALA A 196 -0.52 8.20 -40.05
CA ALA A 196 -1.19 8.84 -38.92
C ALA A 196 -0.63 10.26 -38.71
N GLN A 197 -1.46 11.19 -38.22
CA GLN A 197 -1.01 12.56 -37.92
C GLN A 197 0.11 12.59 -36.88
N ARG A 198 0.01 11.73 -35.86
CA ARG A 198 1.01 11.60 -34.79
C ARG A 198 1.31 10.12 -34.57
N PRO A 199 2.23 9.51 -35.34
CA PRO A 199 2.68 8.16 -35.07
C PRO A 199 3.49 8.13 -33.76
N GLY A 200 3.42 7.03 -33.01
CA GLY A 200 4.12 6.90 -31.74
C GLY A 200 3.53 5.83 -30.83
N ALA A 201 4.07 5.78 -29.62
CA ALA A 201 3.57 4.94 -28.53
C ALA A 201 2.61 5.74 -27.66
N TYR A 202 1.47 5.13 -27.32
CA TYR A 202 0.39 5.75 -26.57
C TYR A 202 -0.01 4.86 -25.41
N ARG A 203 -0.38 5.48 -24.28
CA ARG A 203 -0.94 4.78 -23.13
C ARG A 203 -2.33 4.25 -23.48
N ILE A 204 -2.62 3.01 -23.06
CA ILE A 204 -3.96 2.45 -23.10
C ILE A 204 -4.75 2.95 -21.88
N GLU A 205 -5.96 3.42 -22.14
CA GLU A 205 -6.94 3.80 -21.12
C GLU A 205 -7.96 2.67 -20.91
N ARG A 206 -8.69 2.70 -19.78
CA ARG A 206 -9.71 1.69 -19.46
C ARG A 206 -10.79 1.65 -20.53
N GLY A 207 -11.02 0.47 -21.10
CA GLY A 207 -12.05 0.26 -22.12
C GLY A 207 -11.75 0.92 -23.48
N MET A 208 -10.48 1.29 -23.72
CA MET A 208 -10.08 1.99 -24.94
C MET A 208 -10.37 1.17 -26.20
N THR A 209 -11.00 1.82 -27.17
CA THR A 209 -11.32 1.27 -28.50
C THR A 209 -10.31 1.71 -29.55
N VAL A 210 -10.27 1.01 -30.70
CA VAL A 210 -9.43 1.38 -31.85
C VAL A 210 -9.74 2.80 -32.34
N MET A 211 -11.01 3.22 -32.31
CA MET A 211 -11.40 4.59 -32.65
C MET A 211 -10.75 5.63 -31.72
N GLN A 212 -10.84 5.42 -30.41
CA GLN A 212 -10.24 6.33 -29.43
C GLN A 212 -8.71 6.35 -29.54
N ALA A 213 -8.10 5.19 -29.80
CA ALA A 213 -6.68 5.08 -30.06
C ALA A 213 -6.25 5.94 -31.26
N LEU A 214 -6.92 5.81 -32.40
CA LEU A 214 -6.63 6.64 -33.57
C LEU A 214 -6.83 8.13 -33.29
N ALA A 215 -7.90 8.49 -32.58
CA ALA A 215 -8.16 9.87 -32.18
C ALA A 215 -7.02 10.44 -31.31
N GLN A 216 -6.47 9.65 -30.39
CA GLN A 216 -5.30 10.04 -29.59
C GLN A 216 -4.06 10.30 -30.45
N GLY A 217 -3.88 9.50 -31.52
CA GLY A 217 -2.88 9.71 -32.57
C GLY A 217 -3.19 10.83 -33.57
N GLY A 218 -4.29 11.58 -33.37
CA GLY A 218 -4.73 12.65 -34.26
C GLY A 218 -5.47 12.19 -35.53
N GLY A 219 -5.77 10.89 -35.65
CA GLY A 219 -6.38 10.28 -36.83
C GLY A 219 -5.40 10.12 -38.01
N PRO A 220 -5.88 9.63 -39.16
CA PRO A 220 -5.05 9.53 -40.35
C PRO A 220 -4.61 10.88 -40.93
N THR A 221 -3.49 10.88 -41.66
CA THR A 221 -3.10 12.01 -42.51
C THR A 221 -4.09 12.15 -43.68
N PRO A 222 -4.05 13.24 -44.47
CA PRO A 222 -4.83 13.34 -45.71
C PRO A 222 -4.52 12.22 -46.72
N ARG A 223 -3.37 11.54 -46.57
CA ARG A 223 -2.99 10.38 -47.38
C ARG A 223 -3.29 9.06 -46.69
N GLY A 224 -3.78 9.06 -45.45
CA GLY A 224 -4.08 7.84 -44.71
C GLY A 224 -5.52 7.37 -44.91
N SER A 225 -5.76 6.07 -44.72
CA SER A 225 -7.09 5.47 -44.80
C SER A 225 -7.58 4.95 -43.44
N GLU A 226 -8.77 5.40 -43.02
CA GLU A 226 -9.50 4.81 -41.87
C GLU A 226 -10.12 3.45 -42.21
N TRP A 227 -10.29 3.14 -43.49
CA TRP A 227 -11.00 1.94 -43.98
C TRP A 227 -10.08 0.73 -44.11
N TRP A 228 -8.78 0.97 -44.34
CA TRP A 228 -7.75 -0.07 -44.46
C TRP A 228 -6.75 -0.02 -43.32
N LEU A 229 -7.25 -0.05 -42.09
CA LEU A 229 -6.40 -0.24 -40.92
C LEU A 229 -5.90 -1.68 -40.87
N ARG A 230 -4.66 -1.83 -40.40
CA ARG A 230 -4.10 -3.13 -40.04
C ARG A 230 -3.74 -3.12 -38.57
N LEU A 231 -4.21 -4.12 -37.85
CA LEU A 231 -3.83 -4.37 -36.47
C LEU A 231 -2.91 -5.58 -36.43
N ASP A 232 -1.67 -5.40 -35.97
CA ASP A 232 -0.79 -6.51 -35.63
C ASP A 232 -0.90 -6.71 -34.10
N ARG A 233 -1.49 -7.85 -33.67
CA ARG A 233 -1.76 -8.18 -32.26
C ARG A 233 -1.06 -9.46 -31.86
N ARG A 234 -0.44 -9.48 -30.69
CA ARG A 234 0.18 -10.69 -30.13
C ARG A 234 -0.88 -11.51 -29.39
N ASN A 235 -1.07 -12.76 -29.79
CA ASN A 235 -1.98 -13.70 -29.11
C ASN A 235 -1.32 -14.31 -27.86
N ALA A 236 -2.06 -15.17 -27.15
CA ALA A 236 -1.61 -15.79 -25.90
C ALA A 236 -0.36 -16.68 -26.08
N ASP A 237 -0.19 -17.31 -27.24
CA ASP A 237 0.97 -18.13 -27.59
C ASP A 237 2.19 -17.29 -28.01
N GLY A 238 2.02 -15.96 -28.04
CA GLY A 238 3.06 -15.02 -28.39
C GLY A 238 3.25 -14.82 -29.89
N VAL A 239 2.37 -15.38 -30.73
CA VAL A 239 2.37 -15.21 -32.19
C VAL A 239 1.69 -13.89 -32.55
N VAL A 240 2.26 -13.16 -33.51
CA VAL A 240 1.67 -11.92 -34.01
C VAL A 240 0.69 -12.24 -35.13
N GLU A 241 -0.57 -11.94 -34.89
CA GLU A 241 -1.67 -12.07 -35.85
C GLU A 241 -1.96 -10.73 -36.51
N ARG A 242 -2.29 -10.78 -37.80
CA ARG A 242 -2.61 -9.61 -38.60
C ARG A 242 -4.11 -9.56 -38.86
N LEU A 243 -4.75 -8.53 -38.34
CA LEU A 243 -6.19 -8.37 -38.31
C LEU A 243 -6.61 -7.10 -39.05
N SER A 244 -7.86 -7.08 -39.52
CA SER A 244 -8.55 -5.86 -39.95
C SER A 244 -9.50 -5.46 -38.82
N PRO A 245 -9.09 -4.51 -37.94
CA PRO A 245 -9.86 -4.19 -36.75
C PRO A 245 -11.14 -3.41 -37.10
N LYS A 246 -12.19 -3.60 -36.29
CA LYS A 246 -13.32 -2.67 -36.25
C LYS A 246 -12.98 -1.49 -35.33
N MET A 247 -13.58 -0.34 -35.60
CA MET A 247 -13.40 0.87 -34.79
C MET A 247 -13.83 0.69 -33.32
N THR A 248 -14.76 -0.23 -33.06
CA THR A 248 -15.27 -0.57 -31.72
C THR A 248 -14.46 -1.64 -31.00
N ASP A 249 -13.49 -2.27 -31.68
CA ASP A 249 -12.70 -3.33 -31.05
C ASP A 249 -11.85 -2.73 -29.93
N ALA A 250 -11.72 -3.46 -28.82
CA ALA A 250 -10.87 -3.05 -27.71
C ALA A 250 -9.39 -3.14 -28.09
N VAL A 251 -8.61 -2.14 -27.68
CA VAL A 251 -7.15 -2.12 -27.83
C VAL A 251 -6.53 -2.91 -26.68
N GLN A 252 -5.52 -3.70 -27.01
CA GLN A 252 -4.79 -4.55 -26.07
C GLN A 252 -3.34 -4.10 -25.91
N PRO A 253 -2.69 -4.42 -24.77
CA PRO A 253 -1.29 -4.12 -24.56
C PRO A 253 -0.40 -4.62 -25.70
N ASN A 254 0.46 -3.74 -26.19
CA ASN A 254 1.41 -3.95 -27.30
C ASN A 254 0.78 -4.15 -28.67
N ASP A 255 -0.50 -3.83 -28.85
CA ASP A 255 -1.10 -3.73 -30.17
C ASP A 255 -0.35 -2.72 -31.05
N ILE A 256 -0.23 -3.04 -32.33
CA ILE A 256 0.35 -2.14 -33.32
C ILE A 256 -0.70 -1.83 -34.40
N ILE A 257 -1.18 -0.60 -34.40
CA ILE A 257 -2.14 -0.07 -35.37
C ILE A 257 -1.35 0.59 -36.51
N TYR A 258 -1.43 0.01 -37.69
CA TYR A 258 -0.85 0.55 -38.90
C TYR A 258 -1.91 1.27 -39.73
N VAL A 259 -1.70 2.57 -39.93
CA VAL A 259 -2.52 3.38 -40.83
C VAL A 259 -1.89 3.33 -42.23
N ARG A 260 -2.62 2.71 -43.16
CA ARG A 260 -2.18 2.56 -44.55
C ARG A 260 -2.34 3.85 -45.35
N GLU A 261 -1.48 4.02 -46.33
CA GLU A 261 -1.67 5.01 -47.38
C GLU A 261 -2.93 4.69 -48.21
N SER A 262 -3.70 5.73 -48.52
CA SER A 262 -4.85 5.73 -49.42
C SER A 262 -4.36 5.76 -50.85
N ILE A 263 -4.88 4.88 -51.71
CA ILE A 263 -4.45 4.73 -53.10
C ILE A 263 -5.29 5.62 -54.06
N PHE A 264 -6.01 6.62 -53.52
CA PHE A 264 -6.93 7.48 -54.28
C PHE A 264 -6.85 8.93 -53.81
#